data_AF-A0A538LLL7-F1
#
_entry.id   AF-A0A538LLL7-F1
#
_cell.length_a   1.000
_cell.length_b   1.000
_cell.length_c   1.000
_cell.angle_alpha   90.00
_cell.angle_beta   90.00
_cell.angle_gamma   90.00
#
_symmetry.space_group_name_H-M   'P 1'
#
loop_
_entity.id
_entity.type
_entity.pdbx_description
1 polymer ?
#
loop_
_entity_poly.entity_id
_entity_poly.type
_entity_poly.pdbx_seq_one_letter_code
_entity_poly.pdbx_strand_id
1 'polypeptide(L)' 'MSSPSPERLRAWRLYFESALALIDVLDAELERDAGIPMRWYDALVQLEETPGGLRMNELAERILYSKSGFTRV' A
#
# COMPACT_ATOMS: atom_id res chain seq x y z
N MET A 1 17.48 -20.84 18.40
CA MET A 1 16.07 -20.49 18.13
C MET A 1 15.41 -21.70 17.49
N SER A 2 14.22 -22.13 17.95
CA SER A 2 13.49 -23.25 17.34
C SER A 2 13.02 -22.85 15.93
N SER A 3 13.17 -23.75 14.96
CA SER A 3 12.64 -23.56 13.60
C SER A 3 11.10 -23.51 13.62
N PRO A 4 10.47 -22.60 12.86
CA PRO A 4 9.01 -22.50 12.81
C PRO A 4 8.37 -23.78 12.24
N SER A 5 7.17 -24.10 12.72
CA SER A 5 6.41 -25.24 12.19
C SER A 5 6.03 -25.01 10.72
N PRO A 6 5.80 -26.09 9.93
CA PRO A 6 5.38 -25.96 8.53
C PRO A 6 4.11 -25.13 8.34
N GLU A 7 3.17 -25.22 9.29
CA GLU A 7 1.95 -24.41 9.27
C GLU A 7 2.22 -22.91 9.45
N ARG A 8 3.12 -22.55 10.38
CA ARG A 8 3.53 -21.15 10.56
C ARG A 8 4.21 -20.60 9.32
N LEU A 9 5.06 -21.39 8.66
CA LEU A 9 5.69 -20.99 7.41
C LEU A 9 4.68 -20.77 6.28
N ARG A 10 3.66 -21.64 6.17
CA ARG A 10 2.57 -21.45 5.18
C ARG A 10 1.76 -20.19 5.46
N ALA A 11 1.38 -19.94 6.71
CA ALA A 11 0.64 -18.73 7.09
C ALA A 11 1.46 -17.47 6.79
N TRP A 12 2.76 -17.49 7.10
CA TRP A 12 3.67 -16.39 6.82
C TRP A 12 3.79 -16.09 5.32
N ARG A 13 3.94 -17.15 4.52
CA ARG A 13 3.97 -17.04 3.05
C ARG A 13 2.66 -16.47 2.51
N LEU A 14 1.52 -17.02 2.93
CA LEU A 14 0.20 -16.58 2.50
C LEU A 14 -0.05 -15.11 2.84
N TYR A 15 0.36 -14.66 4.03
CA TYR A 15 0.26 -13.26 4.43
C TYR A 15 1.00 -12.35 3.45
N PHE A 16 2.26 -12.64 3.13
CA PHE A 16 3.03 -11.82 2.20
C PHE A 16 2.51 -11.86 0.78
N GLU A 17 2.17 -13.05 0.27
CA GLU A 17 1.59 -13.19 -1.07
C GLU A 17 0.27 -12.40 -1.18
N SER A 18 -0.58 -12.46 -0.15
CA SER A 18 -1.83 -11.70 -0.11
C SER A 18 -1.59 -10.20 0.00
N ALA A 19 -0.66 -9.76 0.84
CA ALA A 19 -0.35 -8.34 1.02
C ALA A 19 0.21 -7.72 -0.26
N LEU A 20 1.08 -8.45 -0.99
CA LEU A 20 1.61 -8.00 -2.27
C LEU A 20 0.53 -7.98 -3.36
N ALA A 21 -0.29 -9.03 -3.47
CA ALA A 21 -1.35 -9.10 -4.48
C ALA A 21 -2.48 -8.10 -4.23
N LEU A 22 -2.83 -7.83 -2.97
CA LEU A 22 -3.91 -6.92 -2.60
C LEU A 22 -3.69 -5.51 -3.16
N ILE A 23 -2.46 -5.04 -3.15
CA ILE A 23 -2.11 -3.72 -3.70
C ILE A 23 -2.43 -3.64 -5.19
N ASP A 24 -2.04 -4.63 -5.97
CA ASP A 24 -2.30 -4.66 -7.41
C ASP A 24 -3.81 -4.77 -7.71
N VAL A 25 -4.53 -5.55 -6.90
CA VAL A 25 -6.00 -5.66 -6.99
C VAL A 25 -6.65 -4.30 -6.75
N LEU A 26 -6.29 -3.61 -5.67
CA LEU A 26 -6.90 -2.33 -5.33
C LEU A 26 -6.52 -1.21 -6.32
N ASP A 27 -5.28 -1.21 -6.83
CA ASP A 27 -4.87 -0.25 -7.87
C ASP A 27 -5.69 -0.45 -9.15
N ALA A 28 -5.91 -1.69 -9.56
CA ALA A 28 -6.75 -2.01 -10.71
C ALA A 28 -8.22 -1.64 -10.49
N GLU A 29 -8.76 -1.86 -9.29
CA GLU A 29 -10.14 -1.47 -8.94
C GLU A 29 -10.32 0.05 -8.92
N LEU A 30 -9.40 0.79 -8.31
CA LEU A 30 -9.44 2.25 -8.28
C LEU A 30 -9.32 2.86 -9.68
N GLU A 31 -8.43 2.34 -10.52
CA GLU A 31 -8.29 2.79 -11.90
C GLU A 31 -9.57 2.51 -12.70
N ARG A 32 -10.18 1.33 -12.51
CA ARG A 32 -11.42 0.95 -13.19
C ARG A 32 -12.62 1.79 -12.76
N ASP A 33 -12.81 1.99 -11.46
CA ASP A 33 -14.06 2.53 -10.90
C ASP A 33 -13.99 4.05 -10.68
N ALA A 34 -12.80 4.60 -10.43
CA ALA A 34 -12.58 6.02 -10.13
C ALA A 34 -11.62 6.72 -11.09
N GLY A 35 -10.93 6.00 -11.98
CA GLY A 35 -9.99 6.58 -12.94
C GLY A 35 -8.74 7.18 -12.29
N ILE A 36 -8.40 6.74 -11.09
CA ILE A 36 -7.22 7.20 -10.36
C ILE A 36 -6.38 6.02 -9.88
N PRO A 37 -5.04 6.11 -9.88
CA PRO A 37 -4.21 5.08 -9.31
C PRO A 37 -4.14 5.23 -7.78
N MET A 38 -3.79 4.15 -7.09
CA MET A 38 -3.76 4.05 -5.62
C MET A 38 -2.99 5.19 -4.93
N ARG A 39 -1.90 5.69 -5.53
CA ARG A 39 -1.12 6.81 -4.96
C ARG A 39 -1.94 8.10 -4.81
N TRP A 40 -2.91 8.33 -5.70
CA TRP A 40 -3.79 9.50 -5.62
C TRP A 40 -4.85 9.30 -4.54
N TYR A 41 -5.38 8.08 -4.42
CA TYR A 41 -6.26 7.74 -3.32
C TYR A 41 -5.58 7.98 -1.96
N ASP A 42 -4.34 7.51 -1.79
CA ASP A 42 -3.54 7.77 -0.57
C ASP A 42 -3.40 9.27 -0.30
N ALA A 43 -3.03 10.06 -1.32
CA ALA A 43 -2.94 11.52 -1.19
C ALA A 43 -4.28 12.18 -0.80
N LEU A 44 -5.42 11.71 -1.33
CA LEU A 44 -6.74 12.22 -0.99
C LEU A 44 -7.09 11.91 0.48
N VAL A 45 -6.78 10.70 0.96
CA VAL A 45 -6.97 10.34 2.38
C VAL A 45 -6.15 11.26 3.29
N GLN A 46 -4.87 11.52 2.97
CA GLN A 46 -4.03 12.43 3.76
C GLN A 46 -4.58 13.86 3.83
N LEU A 47 -5.18 14.34 2.74
CA LEU A 47 -5.79 15.67 2.67
C LEU A 47 -7.11 15.73 3.44
N GLU A 48 -7.94 14.69 3.35
CA GLU A 48 -9.19 14.57 4.11
C GLU A 48 -8.94 14.59 5.62
N GLU A 49 -7.89 13.90 6.08
CA GLU A 49 -7.52 13.83 7.50
C GLU A 49 -6.82 15.09 8.03
N THR A 50 -6.44 16.04 7.17
CA THR A 50 -5.75 17.28 7.56
C THR A 50 -6.57 18.54 7.23
N PRO A 51 -7.50 18.95 8.11
CA PRO A 51 -8.23 20.19 7.97
C PRO A 51 -7.28 21.39 7.89
N GLY A 52 -7.25 22.09 6.76
CA GLY A 52 -6.31 23.18 6.48
C GLY A 52 -5.30 22.89 5.36
N GLY A 53 -5.26 21.65 4.87
CA GLY A 53 -4.39 21.21 3.80
C GLY A 53 -2.97 20.90 4.27
N LEU A 54 -2.16 20.37 3.35
CA LEU A 54 -0.77 20.01 3.58
C LEU A 54 0.14 20.78 2.61
N ARG A 55 1.36 21.10 3.04
CA ARG A 55 2.40 21.49 2.07
C ARG A 55 2.74 20.28 1.23
N MET A 56 3.11 20.50 -0.03
CA MET A 56 3.38 19.41 -0.97
C MET A 56 4.49 18.46 -0.48
N ASN A 57 5.52 18.98 0.18
CA ASN A 57 6.59 18.14 0.75
C ASN A 57 6.09 17.26 1.90
N GLU A 58 5.26 17.80 2.78
CA GLU A 58 4.65 17.04 3.89
C GLU A 58 3.71 15.96 3.35
N LEU A 59 2.95 16.28 2.29
CA LEU A 59 2.10 15.30 1.62
C LEU A 59 2.94 14.16 1.01
N ALA A 60 4.04 14.49 0.32
CA ALA A 60 4.91 13.48 -0.28
C ALA A 60 5.57 12.56 0.75
N GLU A 61 5.88 13.05 1.96
CA GLU A 61 6.43 12.26 3.07
C GLU A 61 5.39 11.33 3.71
N ARG A 62 4.10 11.67 3.61
CA ARG A 62 2.99 10.90 4.21
C ARG A 62 2.42 9.83 3.29
N ILE A 63 2.59 9.96 1.97
CA ILE A 63 2.15 8.94 1.01
C ILE A 63 2.90 7.63 1.30
N LEU A 64 2.14 6.61 1.70
CA LEU A 64 2.63 5.27 2.00
C LEU A 64 2.88 4.48 0.71
N TYR A 65 2.07 4.74 -0.32
CA TYR A 65 2.17 4.04 -1.59
C TYR A 65 3.06 4.80 -2.59
N SER A 66 4.36 4.47 -2.60
CA SER A 66 5.24 4.82 -3.73
C SER A 66 5.44 3.62 -4.65
N LYS A 67 5.29 3.82 -5.97
CA LYS A 67 5.58 2.81 -6.99
C LYS A 67 7.00 2.20 -6.88
N SER A 68 7.91 2.86 -6.18
CA SER A 68 9.32 2.45 -6.01
C SER A 68 9.62 1.64 -4.74
N GLY A 69 8.67 1.49 -3.81
CA GLY A 69 8.95 0.94 -2.47
C GLY A 69 9.23 -0.57 -2.39
N PHE A 70 8.85 -1.37 -3.39
CA PHE A 70 8.89 -2.83 -3.29
C PHE A 70 9.64 -3.59 -4.39
N THR A 71 10.38 -2.93 -5.30
CA THR A 71 11.21 -3.64 -6.30
C THR A 71 12.71 -3.50 -5.99
N ARG A 72 13.14 -4.09 -4.88
CA ARG A 72 14.57 -4.40 -4.64
C ARG A 72 14.70 -5.53 -3.62
N VAL A 73 14.41 -6.75 -4.06
CA VAL A 73 14.96 -8.00 -3.52
C VAL A 73 15.45 -8.81 -4.70
#